data_AF-A0A6C0J086-F1
#
_entry.id   AF-A0A6C0J086-F1
#
_cell.length_a   1.000
_cell.length_b   1.000
_cell.length_c   1.000
_cell.angle_alpha   90.00
_cell.angle_beta   90.00
_cell.angle_gamma   90.00
#
_symmetry.space_group_name_H-M   'P 1'
#
loop_
_entity.id
_entity.type
_entity.pdbx_description
1 polymer ?
#
loop_
_entity_poly.entity_id
_entity_poly.type
_entity_poly.pdbx_seq_one_letter_code
_entity_poly.pdbx_strand_id
1 'polypeptide(L)'
;MNKCEELYSSITNGDVKESIVIVTNFLLTSLNNIDLLENTLINICSYIGSFISIYDVKKWIDLLNNTRTLLENETFVIKDVYNVITKMCILCDIYNKYPITKCGTMTLKSLKEKVTPVFQKTNMKLSSNGLMRFSDIIPPHDNEYYHEAIRIISVIIFYIKTVDNVSHDDGNKLTDISNMLRNVLDYILRTKFKFETKFNSLDSDNAWFIWGVFIILYNESFIDDSYWLYKNNYKKKDKQKRLGLLWGTAISIIYSHKKNISKGWNTKEENVIKRIDELSISLYNDIRKDLINSGIIEDNFVTNKTVKENYDTDGIEHIINYYPKINNDLIYRSTIEQPQLLQGQKENNIIKYINYK
;
A
#
# COMPACT_ATOMS: atom_id res chain seq x y z
N MET A 1 14.10 15.91 14.07
CA MET A 1 12.67 15.48 14.06
C MET A 1 12.70 13.95 13.92
N ASN A 2 11.60 13.21 13.99
CA ASN A 2 11.68 11.78 13.65
C ASN A 2 12.02 11.66 12.16
N LYS A 3 13.07 10.93 11.75
CA LYS A 3 13.48 10.80 10.32
C LYS A 3 12.31 10.36 9.42
N CYS A 4 11.36 9.59 9.96
CA CYS A 4 10.14 9.20 9.26
C CYS A 4 9.16 10.37 9.02
N GLU A 5 9.09 11.34 9.93
CA GLU A 5 8.29 12.57 9.74
C GLU A 5 8.95 13.50 8.72
N GLU A 6 10.28 13.58 8.74
CA GLU A 6 11.07 14.29 7.71
C GLU A 6 10.83 13.68 6.33
N LEU A 7 10.91 12.35 6.22
CA LEU A 7 10.63 11.62 4.98
C LEU A 7 9.20 11.85 4.50
N TYR A 8 8.22 11.74 5.40
CA TYR A 8 6.82 12.01 5.07
C TYR A 8 6.65 13.42 4.52
N SER A 9 7.18 14.44 5.22
CA SER A 9 7.08 15.84 4.81
C SER A 9 7.72 16.06 3.42
N SER A 10 8.94 15.58 3.23
CA SER A 10 9.68 15.69 1.97
C SER A 10 8.91 15.09 0.79
N ILE A 11 8.37 13.87 0.97
CA ILE A 11 7.58 13.21 -0.06
C ILE A 11 6.28 13.95 -0.34
N THR A 12 5.57 14.43 0.70
CA THR A 12 4.33 15.21 0.50
C THR A 12 4.54 16.56 -0.17
N ASN A 13 5.75 17.11 -0.10
CA ASN A 13 6.15 18.32 -0.83
C ASN A 13 6.59 18.01 -2.28
N GLY A 14 6.71 16.73 -2.65
CA GLY A 14 7.16 16.31 -3.98
C GLY A 14 8.68 16.38 -4.19
N ASP A 15 9.47 16.50 -3.11
CA ASP A 15 10.92 16.61 -3.22
C ASP A 15 11.59 15.23 -3.32
N VAL A 16 11.78 14.76 -4.56
CA VAL A 16 12.42 13.47 -4.85
C VAL A 16 13.85 13.41 -4.30
N LYS A 17 14.62 14.48 -4.44
CA LYS A 17 16.05 14.48 -4.09
C LYS A 17 16.20 14.34 -2.58
N GLU A 18 15.51 15.19 -1.83
CA GLU A 18 15.59 15.18 -0.37
C GLU A 18 15.00 13.87 0.20
N SER A 19 13.90 13.37 -0.39
CA SER A 19 13.30 12.10 0.04
C SER A 19 14.25 10.91 -0.12
N ILE A 20 15.01 10.87 -1.22
CA ILE A 20 16.04 9.83 -1.45
C ILE A 20 17.17 9.94 -0.43
N VAL A 21 17.64 11.15 -0.11
CA VAL A 21 18.67 11.35 0.92
C VAL A 21 18.19 10.85 2.28
N ILE A 22 16.98 11.25 2.69
CA ILE A 22 16.41 10.88 3.99
C ILE A 22 16.21 9.37 4.10
N VAL A 23 15.61 8.71 3.11
CA VAL A 23 15.39 7.25 3.18
C VAL A 23 16.71 6.49 3.20
N THR A 24 17.72 6.95 2.46
CA THR A 24 19.02 6.28 2.39
C THR A 24 19.74 6.38 3.72
N ASN A 25 19.72 7.56 4.32
CA ASN A 25 20.22 7.77 5.67
C ASN A 25 19.48 6.88 6.67
N PHE A 26 18.15 6.78 6.59
CA PHE A 26 17.36 5.89 7.43
C PHE A 26 17.80 4.43 7.28
N LEU A 27 17.92 3.92 6.06
CA LEU A 27 18.32 2.55 5.77
C LEU A 27 19.76 2.24 6.22
N LEU A 28 20.66 3.23 6.23
CA LEU A 28 22.04 3.05 6.67
C LEU A 28 22.21 3.14 8.20
N THR A 29 21.34 3.88 8.89
CA THR A 29 21.53 4.23 10.32
C THR A 29 20.47 3.63 11.25
N SER A 30 19.37 3.10 10.72
CA SER A 30 18.19 2.74 11.53
C SER A 30 17.50 1.46 11.03
N LEU A 31 18.27 0.48 10.57
CA LEU A 31 17.78 -0.85 10.15
C LEU A 31 16.85 -1.52 11.16
N ASN A 32 17.15 -1.39 12.45
CA ASN A 32 16.34 -1.97 13.53
C ASN A 32 14.92 -1.38 13.64
N ASN A 33 14.64 -0.28 12.94
CA ASN A 33 13.36 0.41 12.95
C ASN A 33 12.63 0.31 11.60
N ILE A 34 12.90 -0.73 10.81
CA ILE A 34 12.35 -0.86 9.45
C ILE A 34 10.81 -0.74 9.42
N ASP A 35 10.11 -1.27 10.43
CA ASP A 35 8.66 -1.15 10.59
C ASP A 35 8.17 0.31 10.56
N LEU A 36 8.96 1.27 11.05
CA LEU A 36 8.61 2.69 10.99
C LEU A 36 8.67 3.22 9.56
N LEU A 37 9.64 2.77 8.76
CA LEU A 37 9.71 3.10 7.34
C LEU A 37 8.52 2.48 6.60
N GLU A 38 8.21 1.21 6.83
CA GLU A 38 7.07 0.54 6.19
C GLU A 38 5.76 1.27 6.49
N ASN A 39 5.53 1.62 7.77
CA ASN A 39 4.36 2.38 8.19
C ASN A 39 4.33 3.77 7.56
N THR A 40 5.48 4.43 7.40
CA THR A 40 5.57 5.73 6.72
C THR A 40 5.15 5.62 5.26
N LEU A 41 5.67 4.62 4.53
CA LEU A 41 5.29 4.37 3.14
C LEU A 41 3.79 4.08 2.99
N ILE A 42 3.23 3.23 3.86
CA ILE A 42 1.77 2.96 3.90
C ILE A 42 0.97 4.24 4.16
N ASN A 43 1.41 5.07 5.12
CA ASN A 43 0.74 6.32 5.45
C ASN A 43 0.77 7.31 4.28
N ILE A 44 1.84 7.32 3.47
CA ILE A 44 1.92 8.15 2.27
C ILE A 44 0.99 7.61 1.16
N CYS A 45 0.94 6.29 0.94
CA CYS A 45 -0.05 5.69 0.02
C CYS A 45 -1.49 6.08 0.41
N SER A 46 -1.79 6.04 1.71
CA SER A 46 -3.06 6.49 2.26
C SER A 46 -3.29 7.98 2.05
N TYR A 47 -2.30 8.82 2.35
CA TYR A 47 -2.35 10.26 2.12
C TYR A 47 -2.69 10.58 0.66
N ILE A 48 -2.04 9.93 -0.31
CA ILE A 48 -2.34 10.07 -1.74
C ILE A 48 -3.76 9.59 -2.04
N GLY A 49 -4.18 8.45 -1.50
CA GLY A 49 -5.53 7.93 -1.63
C GLY A 49 -6.63 8.88 -1.16
N SER A 50 -6.31 9.81 -0.25
CA SER A 50 -7.26 10.83 0.23
C SER A 50 -7.59 11.93 -0.78
N PHE A 51 -6.72 12.18 -1.77
CA PHE A 51 -6.92 13.22 -2.79
C PHE A 51 -6.84 12.71 -4.23
N ILE A 52 -6.45 11.45 -4.47
CA ILE A 52 -6.24 10.96 -5.84
C ILE A 52 -7.48 11.16 -6.70
N SER A 53 -7.31 11.67 -7.93
CA SER A 53 -8.39 11.88 -8.88
C SER A 53 -8.72 10.60 -9.64
N ILE A 54 -9.89 10.52 -10.27
CA ILE A 54 -10.18 9.41 -11.19
C ILE A 54 -9.26 9.39 -12.42
N TYR A 55 -8.68 10.53 -12.80
CA TYR A 55 -7.74 10.64 -13.92
C TYR A 55 -6.35 10.11 -13.59
N ASP A 56 -5.96 10.11 -12.31
CA ASP A 56 -4.64 9.69 -11.84
C ASP A 56 -4.65 8.35 -11.09
N VAL A 57 -5.81 7.78 -10.83
CA VAL A 57 -5.95 6.57 -10.01
C VAL A 57 -5.16 5.37 -10.54
N LYS A 58 -4.96 5.25 -11.85
CA LYS A 58 -4.11 4.18 -12.41
C LYS A 58 -2.66 4.28 -11.94
N LYS A 59 -2.12 5.50 -11.77
CA LYS A 59 -0.78 5.74 -11.20
C LYS A 59 -0.73 5.31 -9.73
N TRP A 60 -1.79 5.60 -8.97
CA TRP A 60 -1.90 5.21 -7.57
C TRP A 60 -2.01 3.68 -7.41
N ILE A 61 -2.77 3.00 -8.27
CA ILE A 61 -2.84 1.53 -8.31
C ILE A 61 -1.45 0.92 -8.54
N ASP A 62 -0.70 1.43 -9.51
CA ASP A 62 0.68 0.98 -9.77
C ASP A 62 1.60 1.24 -8.56
N LEU A 63 1.47 2.40 -7.90
CA LEU A 63 2.19 2.71 -6.66
C LEU A 63 1.85 1.71 -5.53
N LEU A 64 0.57 1.37 -5.33
CA LEU A 64 0.16 0.41 -4.30
C LEU A 64 0.81 -0.96 -4.52
N ASN A 65 0.77 -1.44 -5.76
CA ASN A 65 1.35 -2.73 -6.11
C ASN A 65 2.86 -2.76 -5.86
N ASN A 66 3.59 -1.72 -6.27
CA ASN A 66 5.02 -1.61 -6.04
C ASN A 66 5.35 -1.47 -4.54
N THR A 67 4.54 -0.72 -3.80
CA THR A 67 4.73 -0.56 -2.35
C THR A 67 4.50 -1.90 -1.65
N ARG A 68 3.44 -2.63 -1.98
CA ARG A 68 3.22 -3.97 -1.43
C ARG A 68 4.38 -4.91 -1.74
N THR A 69 4.79 -4.99 -3.01
CA THR A 69 5.89 -5.86 -3.45
C THR A 69 7.17 -5.54 -2.67
N LEU A 70 7.49 -4.26 -2.51
CA LEU A 70 8.64 -3.81 -1.72
C LEU A 70 8.56 -4.25 -0.25
N LEU A 71 7.37 -4.17 0.36
CA LEU A 71 7.16 -4.50 1.78
C LEU A 71 7.03 -6.02 2.03
N GLU A 72 6.58 -6.80 1.06
CA GLU A 72 6.56 -8.27 1.14
C GLU A 72 7.97 -8.86 0.97
N ASN A 73 8.86 -8.18 0.26
CA ASN A 73 10.23 -8.64 0.09
C ASN A 73 10.98 -8.73 1.43
N GLU A 74 11.69 -9.85 1.62
CA GLU A 74 12.60 -10.06 2.76
C GLU A 74 13.79 -9.10 2.72
N THR A 75 14.13 -8.58 1.53
CA THR A 75 15.24 -7.65 1.36
C THR A 75 14.83 -6.38 0.66
N PHE A 76 15.26 -5.24 1.19
CA PHE A 76 15.09 -3.96 0.52
C PHE A 76 16.16 -3.80 -0.56
N VAL A 77 15.72 -3.74 -1.81
CA VAL A 77 16.55 -3.35 -2.95
C VAL A 77 16.43 -1.83 -3.09
N ILE A 78 17.56 -1.12 -2.99
CA ILE A 78 17.58 0.35 -2.96
C ILE A 78 16.90 0.98 -4.18
N LYS A 79 17.09 0.38 -5.35
CA LYS A 79 16.44 0.78 -6.60
C LYS A 79 14.91 0.78 -6.48
N ASP A 80 14.33 -0.27 -5.89
CA ASP A 80 12.88 -0.38 -5.72
C ASP A 80 12.35 0.63 -4.69
N VAL A 81 13.12 0.88 -3.63
CA VAL A 81 12.80 1.94 -2.64
C VAL A 81 12.74 3.31 -3.31
N TYR A 82 13.75 3.65 -4.09
CA TYR A 82 13.80 4.95 -4.78
C TYR A 82 12.69 5.08 -5.82
N ASN A 83 12.36 4.00 -6.53
CA ASN A 83 11.24 3.99 -7.47
C ASN A 83 9.91 4.25 -6.77
N VAL A 84 9.62 3.58 -5.66
CA VAL A 84 8.41 3.82 -4.86
C VAL A 84 8.35 5.26 -4.36
N ILE A 85 9.44 5.78 -3.79
CA ILE A 85 9.50 7.17 -3.30
C ILE A 85 9.29 8.18 -4.43
N THR A 86 9.93 7.96 -5.57
CA THR A 86 9.79 8.84 -6.74
C THR A 86 8.34 8.89 -7.21
N LYS A 87 7.67 7.74 -7.30
CA LYS A 87 6.24 7.65 -7.65
C LYS A 87 5.34 8.37 -6.64
N MET A 88 5.63 8.25 -5.34
CA MET A 88 4.92 8.99 -4.29
C MET A 88 5.11 10.50 -4.46
N CYS A 89 6.34 10.97 -4.66
CA CYS A 89 6.65 12.39 -4.86
C CYS A 89 5.95 12.96 -6.09
N ILE A 90 5.93 12.24 -7.22
CA ILE A 90 5.24 12.67 -8.44
C ILE A 90 3.75 12.86 -8.18
N LEU A 91 3.09 11.91 -7.51
CA LEU A 91 1.66 12.03 -7.18
C LEU A 91 1.37 13.18 -6.22
N CYS A 92 2.25 13.43 -5.25
CA CYS A 92 2.15 14.59 -4.36
C CYS A 92 2.40 15.91 -5.10
N ASP A 93 3.36 15.97 -6.03
CA ASP A 93 3.64 17.15 -6.85
C ASP A 93 2.46 17.50 -7.78
N ILE A 94 1.83 16.50 -8.40
CA ILE A 94 0.58 16.69 -9.17
C ILE A 94 -0.48 17.35 -8.30
N TYR A 95 -0.69 16.85 -7.09
CA TYR A 95 -1.65 17.43 -6.14
C TYR A 95 -1.26 18.82 -5.68
N ASN A 96 0.02 19.09 -5.41
CA ASN A 96 0.49 20.41 -4.98
C ASN A 96 0.29 21.47 -6.07
N LYS A 97 0.43 21.09 -7.34
CA LYS A 97 0.16 21.96 -8.51
C LYS A 97 -1.32 22.11 -8.80
N TYR A 98 -2.11 21.05 -8.63
CA TYR A 98 -3.53 20.99 -8.94
C TYR A 98 -4.32 20.42 -7.75
N PRO A 99 -4.47 21.20 -6.66
CA PRO A 99 -5.05 20.70 -5.43
C PRO A 99 -6.52 20.35 -5.61
N ILE A 100 -6.89 19.17 -5.10
CA ILE A 100 -8.26 18.67 -5.05
C ILE A 100 -8.68 18.54 -3.59
N THR A 101 -9.96 18.61 -3.29
CA THR A 101 -10.41 18.49 -1.89
C THR A 101 -10.09 17.09 -1.35
N LYS A 102 -9.25 17.02 -0.31
CA LYS A 102 -8.99 15.78 0.43
C LYS A 102 -10.26 15.25 1.08
N CYS A 103 -10.50 13.96 0.92
CA CYS A 103 -11.54 13.25 1.66
C CYS A 103 -11.23 13.30 3.18
N GLY A 104 -12.27 13.31 4.00
CA GLY A 104 -12.14 13.43 5.45
C GLY A 104 -11.93 14.86 6.00
N THR A 105 -11.89 15.89 5.15
CA THR A 105 -11.79 17.29 5.62
C THR A 105 -13.14 17.91 5.94
N MET A 106 -14.22 17.38 5.36
CA MET A 106 -15.57 17.91 5.53
C MET A 106 -16.13 17.59 6.93
N THR A 107 -16.91 18.52 7.49
CA THR A 107 -17.64 18.28 8.74
C THR A 107 -18.67 17.17 8.57
N LEU A 108 -18.94 16.40 9.62
CA LEU A 108 -19.94 15.32 9.58
C LEU A 108 -21.34 15.84 9.22
N LYS A 109 -21.69 17.07 9.62
CA LYS A 109 -22.97 17.72 9.28
C LYS A 109 -23.10 17.93 7.78
N SER A 110 -22.14 18.61 7.17
CA SER A 110 -22.14 18.88 5.73
C SER A 110 -22.08 17.59 4.91
N LEU A 111 -21.33 16.59 5.41
CA LEU A 111 -21.24 15.28 4.77
C LEU A 111 -22.58 14.55 4.80
N LYS A 112 -23.26 14.56 5.96
CA LYS A 112 -24.62 13.99 6.11
C LYS A 112 -25.61 14.67 5.17
N GLU A 113 -25.58 15.99 5.03
CA GLU A 113 -26.45 16.74 4.12
C GLU A 113 -26.26 16.32 2.65
N LYS A 114 -25.01 16.09 2.22
CA LYS A 114 -24.70 15.61 0.86
C LYS A 114 -25.11 14.15 0.63
N VAL A 115 -24.96 13.31 1.65
CA VAL A 115 -25.13 11.86 1.53
C VAL A 115 -26.58 11.42 1.81
N THR A 116 -27.36 12.15 2.61
CA THR A 116 -28.76 11.77 2.92
C THR A 116 -29.63 11.57 1.66
N PRO A 117 -29.58 12.45 0.63
CA PRO A 117 -30.35 12.26 -0.60
C PRO A 117 -30.00 10.96 -1.34
N VAL A 118 -28.75 10.49 -1.25
CA VAL A 118 -28.33 9.20 -1.83
C VAL A 118 -29.09 8.05 -1.19
N PHE A 119 -29.08 8.00 0.15
CA PHE A 119 -29.71 6.94 0.91
C PHE A 119 -31.23 6.95 0.79
N GLN A 120 -31.83 8.11 0.47
CA GLN A 120 -33.27 8.25 0.23
C GLN A 120 -33.69 7.88 -1.20
N LYS A 121 -32.90 8.23 -2.20
CA LYS A 121 -33.19 7.92 -3.62
C LYS A 121 -32.96 6.45 -3.97
N THR A 122 -32.09 5.77 -3.21
CA THR A 122 -31.74 4.37 -3.50
C THR A 122 -32.83 3.44 -2.99
N ASN A 123 -33.69 2.98 -3.91
CA ASN A 123 -34.71 1.94 -3.65
C ASN A 123 -34.19 0.51 -3.92
N MET A 124 -32.92 0.36 -4.29
CA MET A 124 -32.31 -0.94 -4.55
C MET A 124 -32.32 -1.79 -3.28
N LYS A 125 -32.74 -3.05 -3.40
CA LYS A 125 -32.67 -4.05 -2.34
C LYS A 125 -31.78 -5.20 -2.79
N LEU A 126 -31.09 -5.82 -1.84
CA LEU A 126 -30.38 -7.07 -2.09
C LEU A 126 -31.38 -8.19 -2.34
N SER A 127 -31.12 -9.01 -3.36
CA SER A 127 -31.84 -10.27 -3.58
C SER A 127 -31.42 -11.30 -2.52
N SER A 128 -32.15 -12.42 -2.41
CA SER A 128 -31.77 -13.53 -1.53
C SER A 128 -30.34 -14.02 -1.78
N ASN A 129 -29.95 -14.15 -3.06
CA ASN A 129 -28.58 -14.51 -3.42
C ASN A 129 -27.57 -13.41 -3.01
N GLY A 130 -27.96 -12.14 -3.08
CA GLY A 130 -27.16 -11.03 -2.56
C GLY A 130 -26.94 -11.16 -1.05
N LEU A 131 -28.01 -11.41 -0.28
CA LEU A 131 -27.91 -11.61 1.17
C LEU A 131 -27.00 -12.80 1.52
N MET A 132 -27.13 -13.92 0.81
CA MET A 132 -26.24 -15.07 1.01
C MET A 132 -24.78 -14.73 0.69
N ARG A 133 -24.52 -14.03 -0.43
CA ARG A 133 -23.17 -13.62 -0.84
C ARG A 133 -22.49 -12.72 0.20
N PHE A 134 -23.25 -11.87 0.89
CA PHE A 134 -22.73 -10.96 1.93
C PHE A 134 -22.90 -11.50 3.36
N SER A 135 -23.25 -12.78 3.53
CA SER A 135 -23.57 -13.35 4.85
C SER A 135 -22.43 -13.28 5.88
N ASP A 136 -21.17 -13.16 5.43
CA ASP A 136 -20.01 -12.99 6.31
C ASP A 136 -19.74 -11.52 6.70
N ILE A 137 -20.36 -10.56 6.01
CA ILE A 137 -20.19 -9.11 6.23
C ILE A 137 -21.41 -8.48 6.89
N ILE A 138 -22.60 -9.02 6.60
CA ILE A 138 -23.85 -8.56 7.22
C ILE A 138 -23.83 -9.07 8.68
N PRO A 139 -24.11 -8.20 9.67
CA PRO A 139 -24.15 -8.62 11.06
C PRO A 139 -25.33 -9.58 11.31
N PRO A 140 -25.39 -10.23 12.48
CA PRO A 140 -26.54 -11.05 12.87
C PRO A 140 -27.89 -10.31 12.79
N HIS A 141 -28.97 -11.04 12.58
CA HIS A 141 -30.32 -10.47 12.41
C HIS A 141 -30.82 -9.67 13.62
N ASP A 142 -30.34 -9.99 14.81
CA ASP A 142 -30.64 -9.34 16.08
C ASP A 142 -29.77 -8.10 16.36
N ASN A 143 -28.76 -7.84 15.53
CA ASN A 143 -27.94 -6.63 15.62
C ASN A 143 -28.72 -5.39 15.18
N GLU A 144 -28.66 -4.30 15.96
CA GLU A 144 -29.39 -3.04 15.70
C GLU A 144 -29.07 -2.41 14.31
N TYR A 145 -27.89 -2.71 13.75
CA TYR A 145 -27.45 -2.18 12.46
C TYR A 145 -27.65 -3.16 11.29
N TYR A 146 -28.36 -4.28 11.46
CA TYR A 146 -28.61 -5.27 10.40
C TYR A 146 -29.20 -4.65 9.13
N HIS A 147 -30.30 -3.91 9.26
CA HIS A 147 -30.96 -3.28 8.12
C HIS A 147 -30.13 -2.14 7.52
N GLU A 148 -29.37 -1.42 8.36
CA GLU A 148 -28.49 -0.35 7.90
C GLU A 148 -27.31 -0.91 7.09
N ALA A 149 -26.74 -2.05 7.50
CA ALA A 149 -25.70 -2.75 6.74
C ALA A 149 -26.19 -3.11 5.33
N ILE A 150 -27.38 -3.71 5.22
CA ILE A 150 -27.99 -4.07 3.92
C ILE A 150 -28.22 -2.82 3.06
N ARG A 151 -28.69 -1.73 3.67
CA ARG A 151 -28.92 -0.46 2.99
C ARG A 151 -27.62 0.13 2.46
N ILE A 152 -26.56 0.15 3.26
CA ILE A 152 -25.24 0.63 2.86
C ILE A 152 -24.70 -0.19 1.68
N ILE A 153 -24.75 -1.52 1.75
CA ILE A 153 -24.30 -2.39 0.66
C ILE A 153 -25.09 -2.08 -0.62
N SER A 154 -26.41 -1.92 -0.50
CA SER A 154 -27.29 -1.60 -1.64
C SER A 154 -26.93 -0.24 -2.27
N VAL A 155 -26.63 0.78 -1.46
CA VAL A 155 -26.18 2.10 -1.93
C VAL A 155 -24.84 2.03 -2.65
N ILE A 156 -23.86 1.29 -2.10
CA ILE A 156 -22.55 1.11 -2.73
C ILE A 156 -22.72 0.45 -4.11
N ILE A 157 -23.49 -0.65 -4.18
CA ILE A 157 -23.75 -1.35 -5.45
C ILE A 157 -24.49 -0.47 -6.45
N PHE A 158 -25.50 0.29 -5.99
CA PHE A 158 -26.23 1.22 -6.84
C PHE A 158 -25.28 2.23 -7.49
N TYR A 159 -24.41 2.87 -6.70
CA TYR A 159 -23.46 3.85 -7.22
C TYR A 159 -22.49 3.25 -8.23
N ILE A 160 -21.95 2.07 -7.94
CA ILE A 160 -21.12 1.31 -8.88
C ILE A 160 -21.86 1.09 -10.21
N LYS A 161 -23.08 0.54 -10.17
CA LYS A 161 -23.85 0.21 -11.37
C LYS A 161 -24.25 1.44 -12.19
N THR A 162 -24.36 2.62 -11.55
CA THR A 162 -24.65 3.85 -12.31
C THR A 162 -23.52 4.23 -13.26
N VAL A 163 -22.27 3.83 -12.96
CA VAL A 163 -21.10 4.08 -13.81
C VAL A 163 -21.22 3.40 -15.16
N ASP A 164 -21.76 2.18 -15.20
CA ASP A 164 -21.85 1.39 -16.43
C ASP A 164 -22.58 2.14 -17.56
N ASN A 165 -23.61 2.89 -17.19
CA ASN A 165 -24.45 3.68 -18.10
C ASN A 165 -23.89 5.06 -18.46
N VAL A 166 -22.73 5.45 -17.92
CA VAL A 166 -22.08 6.73 -18.23
C VAL A 166 -21.16 6.57 -19.44
N SER A 167 -21.22 7.53 -20.37
CA SER A 167 -20.30 7.57 -21.51
C SER A 167 -18.84 7.66 -21.03
N HIS A 168 -17.93 7.03 -21.77
CA HIS A 168 -16.49 7.13 -21.49
C HIS A 168 -15.96 8.57 -21.61
N ASP A 169 -16.62 9.41 -22.41
CA ASP A 169 -16.23 10.80 -22.65
C ASP A 169 -16.80 11.77 -21.60
N ASP A 170 -17.73 11.32 -20.75
CA ASP A 170 -18.33 12.15 -19.70
C ASP A 170 -17.49 12.10 -18.41
N GLY A 171 -16.25 12.59 -18.51
CA GLY A 171 -15.30 12.60 -17.41
C GLY A 171 -15.78 13.38 -16.17
N ASN A 172 -16.59 14.42 -16.37
CA ASN A 172 -17.16 15.20 -15.27
C ASN A 172 -18.14 14.35 -14.45
N LYS A 173 -19.06 13.65 -15.11
CA LYS A 173 -20.02 12.78 -14.41
C LYS A 173 -19.34 11.60 -13.71
N LEU A 174 -18.29 11.03 -14.31
CA LEU A 174 -17.47 9.99 -13.67
C LEU A 174 -16.75 10.53 -12.44
N THR A 175 -16.23 11.76 -12.51
CA THR A 175 -15.63 12.46 -11.38
C THR A 175 -16.65 12.67 -10.25
N ASP A 176 -17.84 13.17 -10.56
CA ASP A 176 -18.91 13.41 -9.58
C ASP A 176 -19.36 12.11 -8.89
N ILE A 177 -19.55 11.04 -9.67
CA ILE A 177 -19.90 9.72 -9.12
C ILE A 177 -18.80 9.21 -8.18
N SER A 178 -17.53 9.30 -8.59
CA SER A 178 -16.40 8.83 -7.79
C SER A 178 -16.25 9.60 -6.46
N ASN A 179 -16.43 10.92 -6.50
CA ASN A 179 -16.39 11.77 -5.32
C ASN A 179 -17.60 11.54 -4.41
N MET A 180 -18.78 11.28 -4.97
CA MET A 180 -19.95 10.96 -4.17
C MET A 180 -19.81 9.61 -3.47
N LEU A 181 -19.27 8.59 -4.14
CA LEU A 181 -18.98 7.31 -3.50
C LEU A 181 -17.99 7.51 -2.33
N ARG A 182 -16.92 8.28 -2.52
CA ARG A 182 -16.01 8.66 -1.42
C ARG A 182 -16.72 9.31 -0.24
N ASN A 183 -17.61 10.26 -0.51
CA ASN A 183 -18.38 10.96 0.54
C ASN A 183 -19.30 9.99 1.30
N VAL A 184 -19.95 9.05 0.60
CA VAL A 184 -20.75 7.99 1.23
C VAL A 184 -19.90 7.16 2.17
N LEU A 185 -18.70 6.75 1.74
CA LEU A 185 -17.79 5.96 2.57
C LEU A 185 -17.26 6.75 3.76
N ASP A 186 -16.81 7.99 3.56
CA ASP A 186 -16.35 8.85 4.65
C ASP A 186 -17.44 9.09 5.69
N TYR A 187 -18.71 9.22 5.24
CA TYR A 187 -19.85 9.33 6.13
C TYR A 187 -19.97 8.08 7.01
N ILE A 188 -19.99 6.90 6.39
CA ILE A 188 -20.11 5.62 7.11
C ILE A 188 -18.93 5.44 8.08
N LEU A 189 -17.69 5.69 7.63
CA LEU A 189 -16.48 5.53 8.44
C LEU A 189 -16.43 6.42 9.69
N ARG A 190 -17.17 7.55 9.69
CA ARG A 190 -17.28 8.50 10.80
C ARG A 190 -18.52 8.31 11.67
N THR A 191 -19.47 7.48 11.25
CA THR A 191 -20.63 7.14 12.07
C THR A 191 -20.25 6.19 13.21
N LYS A 192 -21.13 6.08 14.21
CA LYS A 192 -20.94 5.20 15.38
C LYS A 192 -21.50 3.78 15.17
N PHE A 193 -21.80 3.40 13.94
CA PHE A 193 -22.27 2.05 13.64
C PHE A 193 -21.23 1.02 14.10
N LYS A 194 -21.72 -0.15 14.50
CA LYS A 194 -20.88 -1.29 14.90
C LYS A 194 -21.36 -2.52 14.16
N PHE A 195 -20.58 -2.94 13.17
CA PHE A 195 -20.91 -4.11 12.37
C PHE A 195 -20.13 -5.32 12.90
N GLU A 196 -20.82 -6.21 13.59
CA GLU A 196 -20.26 -7.48 14.05
C GLU A 196 -20.24 -8.45 12.87
N THR A 197 -19.09 -8.56 12.20
CA THR A 197 -18.95 -9.35 10.96
C THR A 197 -18.14 -10.62 11.21
N LYS A 198 -18.38 -11.68 10.42
CA LYS A 198 -17.50 -12.86 10.42
C LYS A 198 -16.18 -12.60 9.71
N PHE A 199 -16.17 -11.64 8.77
CA PHE A 199 -14.98 -11.22 8.05
C PHE A 199 -13.90 -10.62 8.94
N ASN A 200 -14.28 -9.87 9.97
CA ASN A 200 -13.39 -9.51 11.05
C ASN A 200 -14.13 -9.61 12.39
N SER A 201 -13.99 -10.77 13.04
CA SER A 201 -14.66 -11.06 14.32
C SER A 201 -14.02 -10.37 15.53
N LEU A 202 -12.84 -9.76 15.37
CA LEU A 202 -12.09 -9.15 16.48
C LEU A 202 -12.33 -7.64 16.59
N ASP A 203 -12.89 -7.01 15.57
CA ASP A 203 -13.07 -5.57 15.52
C ASP A 203 -14.31 -5.18 14.70
N SER A 204 -15.30 -4.60 15.36
CA SER A 204 -16.59 -4.20 14.75
C SER A 204 -16.53 -2.84 14.04
N ASP A 205 -15.34 -2.35 13.71
CA ASP A 205 -15.13 -1.04 13.10
C ASP A 205 -15.67 -1.00 11.66
N ASN A 206 -16.29 0.12 11.30
CA ASN A 206 -16.88 0.33 9.97
C ASN A 206 -15.87 0.16 8.82
N ALA A 207 -14.58 0.38 9.06
CA ALA A 207 -13.56 0.16 8.04
C ALA A 207 -13.50 -1.31 7.58
N TRP A 208 -13.61 -2.26 8.50
CA TRP A 208 -13.55 -3.70 8.17
C TRP A 208 -14.79 -4.15 7.41
N PHE A 209 -15.95 -3.61 7.80
CA PHE A 209 -17.20 -3.82 7.06
C PHE A 209 -17.06 -3.37 5.61
N ILE A 210 -16.56 -2.15 5.34
CA ILE A 210 -16.38 -1.64 3.97
C ILE A 210 -15.36 -2.46 3.18
N TRP A 211 -14.23 -2.85 3.79
CA TRP A 211 -13.27 -3.75 3.14
C TRP A 211 -13.90 -5.07 2.73
N GLY A 212 -14.70 -5.68 3.61
CA GLY A 212 -15.44 -6.89 3.31
C GLY A 212 -16.40 -6.72 2.14
N VAL A 213 -17.11 -5.59 2.07
CA VAL A 213 -17.98 -5.27 0.92
C VAL A 213 -17.18 -5.22 -0.37
N PHE A 214 -16.03 -4.53 -0.39
CA PHE A 214 -15.20 -4.42 -1.58
C PHE A 214 -14.60 -5.74 -2.04
N ILE A 215 -14.07 -6.55 -1.13
CA ILE A 215 -13.50 -7.88 -1.43
C ILE A 215 -14.56 -8.82 -1.98
N ILE A 216 -15.79 -8.77 -1.46
CA ILE A 216 -16.87 -9.60 -1.98
C ILE A 216 -17.32 -9.13 -3.35
N LEU A 217 -17.36 -7.81 -3.60
CA LEU A 217 -17.82 -7.26 -4.88
C LEU A 217 -16.80 -7.44 -6.02
N TYR A 218 -15.51 -7.33 -5.72
CA TYR A 218 -14.45 -7.25 -6.73
C TYR A 218 -13.34 -8.25 -6.49
N ASN A 219 -12.89 -8.87 -7.58
CA ASN A 219 -11.70 -9.70 -7.65
C ASN A 219 -10.66 -9.01 -8.54
N GLU A 220 -10.14 -7.88 -8.08
CA GLU A 220 -9.14 -7.06 -8.78
C GLU A 220 -7.93 -6.86 -7.85
N SER A 221 -6.71 -6.97 -8.39
CA SER A 221 -5.48 -6.96 -7.58
C SER A 221 -5.29 -5.69 -6.76
N PHE A 222 -5.78 -4.55 -7.24
CA PHE A 222 -5.69 -3.30 -6.49
C PHE A 222 -6.51 -3.32 -5.20
N ILE A 223 -7.57 -4.14 -5.10
CA ILE A 223 -8.33 -4.34 -3.86
C ILE A 223 -7.44 -5.07 -2.85
N ASP A 224 -6.81 -6.16 -3.28
CA ASP A 224 -5.92 -6.96 -2.45
C ASP A 224 -4.70 -6.15 -1.99
N ASP A 225 -4.09 -5.39 -2.91
CA ASP A 225 -2.94 -4.55 -2.60
C ASP A 225 -3.31 -3.45 -1.58
N SER A 226 -4.43 -2.77 -1.78
CA SER A 226 -4.90 -1.73 -0.85
C SER A 226 -5.26 -2.31 0.52
N TYR A 227 -5.97 -3.44 0.54
CA TYR A 227 -6.37 -4.13 1.77
C TYR A 227 -5.16 -4.67 2.53
N TRP A 228 -4.18 -5.24 1.80
CA TRP A 228 -2.93 -5.70 2.38
C TRP A 228 -2.17 -4.57 3.05
N LEU A 229 -2.01 -3.43 2.37
CA LEU A 229 -1.37 -2.25 2.94
C LEU A 229 -2.16 -1.71 4.14
N TYR A 230 -3.50 -1.78 4.12
CA TYR A 230 -4.34 -1.36 5.24
C TYR A 230 -4.13 -2.24 6.47
N LYS A 231 -4.01 -3.57 6.32
CA LYS A 231 -3.85 -4.51 7.44
C LYS A 231 -2.41 -4.70 7.91
N ASN A 232 -1.42 -4.47 7.04
CA ASN A 232 -0.01 -4.76 7.34
C ASN A 232 0.46 -3.96 8.56
N ASN A 233 0.92 -4.63 9.63
CA ASN A 233 1.33 -3.99 10.89
C ASN A 233 0.26 -3.05 11.50
N TYR A 234 -1.03 -3.29 11.24
CA TYR A 234 -2.12 -2.42 11.68
C TYR A 234 -2.29 -2.40 13.20
N LYS A 235 -2.38 -1.19 13.78
CA LYS A 235 -2.87 -0.97 15.15
C LYS A 235 -4.07 -0.04 15.09
N LYS A 236 -5.00 -0.15 16.06
CA LYS A 236 -6.23 0.67 16.10
C LYS A 236 -5.98 2.19 16.00
N LYS A 237 -4.84 2.66 16.54
CA LYS A 237 -4.41 4.07 16.45
C LYS A 237 -4.09 4.54 15.02
N ASP A 238 -3.78 3.62 14.11
CA ASP A 238 -3.40 3.92 12.73
C ASP A 238 -4.61 4.09 11.81
N LYS A 239 -5.82 3.72 12.30
CA LYS A 239 -7.08 3.81 11.54
C LYS A 239 -7.18 5.12 10.76
N GLN A 240 -7.09 6.25 11.46
CA GLN A 240 -7.28 7.57 10.87
C GLN A 240 -6.23 7.89 9.79
N LYS A 241 -4.99 7.43 9.99
CA LYS A 241 -3.91 7.61 9.00
C LYS A 241 -4.08 6.73 7.77
N ARG A 242 -4.82 5.61 7.88
CA ARG A 242 -4.99 4.61 6.82
C ARG A 242 -6.32 4.67 6.07
N LEU A 243 -7.28 5.51 6.48
CA LEU A 243 -8.58 5.66 5.80
C LEU A 243 -8.45 6.11 4.34
N GLY A 244 -7.36 6.80 3.98
CA GLY A 244 -7.11 7.21 2.61
C GLY A 244 -6.91 6.05 1.65
N LEU A 245 -6.47 4.87 2.13
CA LEU A 245 -6.46 3.66 1.30
C LEU A 245 -7.89 3.28 0.87
N LEU A 246 -8.84 3.24 1.80
CA LEU A 246 -10.26 2.98 1.48
C LEU A 246 -10.84 4.02 0.51
N TRP A 247 -10.56 5.31 0.73
CA TRP A 247 -11.04 6.38 -0.15
C TRP A 247 -10.42 6.29 -1.56
N GLY A 248 -9.15 5.94 -1.68
CA GLY A 248 -8.49 5.69 -2.96
C GLY A 248 -9.05 4.46 -3.68
N THR A 249 -9.30 3.37 -2.94
CA THR A 249 -9.89 2.15 -3.47
C THR A 249 -11.29 2.39 -4.02
N ALA A 250 -12.08 3.25 -3.39
CA ALA A 250 -13.40 3.64 -3.89
C ALA A 250 -13.34 4.23 -5.31
N ILE A 251 -12.34 5.06 -5.61
CA ILE A 251 -12.14 5.59 -6.97
C ILE A 251 -11.62 4.51 -7.91
N SER A 252 -10.74 3.63 -7.41
CA SER A 252 -10.19 2.51 -8.20
C SER A 252 -11.30 1.56 -8.66
N ILE A 253 -12.32 1.36 -7.82
CA ILE A 253 -13.54 0.64 -8.17
C ILE A 253 -14.26 1.31 -9.35
N ILE A 254 -14.53 2.61 -9.29
CA ILE A 254 -15.17 3.33 -10.43
C ILE A 254 -14.31 3.23 -11.69
N TYR A 255 -12.99 3.36 -11.54
CA TYR A 255 -12.03 3.19 -12.63
C TYR A 255 -12.08 1.81 -13.27
N SER A 256 -12.27 0.74 -12.50
CA SER A 256 -12.35 -0.63 -13.02
C SER A 256 -13.48 -0.82 -14.05
N HIS A 257 -14.55 -0.05 -13.92
CA HIS A 257 -15.67 -0.01 -14.88
C HIS A 257 -15.41 0.89 -16.09
N LYS A 258 -14.46 1.84 -16.01
CA LYS A 258 -14.15 2.83 -17.07
C LYS A 258 -12.65 3.06 -17.22
N LYS A 259 -11.89 1.99 -17.49
CA LYS A 259 -10.41 1.99 -17.48
C LYS A 259 -9.76 3.04 -18.41
N ASN A 260 -10.46 3.52 -19.44
CA ASN A 260 -9.95 4.52 -20.40
C ASN A 260 -9.80 5.94 -19.81
N ILE A 261 -10.43 6.25 -18.67
CA ILE A 261 -10.39 7.59 -18.08
C ILE A 261 -9.01 7.97 -17.52
N SER A 262 -8.21 6.98 -17.10
CA SER A 262 -6.88 7.20 -16.50
C SER A 262 -5.80 6.56 -17.35
N LYS A 263 -4.88 7.40 -17.87
CA LYS A 263 -3.84 6.97 -18.82
C LYS A 263 -2.58 6.40 -18.16
N GLY A 264 -2.47 6.44 -16.82
CA GLY A 264 -1.28 5.98 -16.10
C GLY A 264 -0.18 7.06 -16.10
N TRP A 265 1.08 6.62 -16.02
CA TRP A 265 2.24 7.51 -16.09
C TRP A 265 2.39 8.09 -17.50
N ASN A 266 2.64 9.39 -17.60
CA ASN A 266 2.97 10.01 -18.89
C ASN A 266 4.47 9.95 -19.16
N THR A 267 4.87 10.22 -20.40
CA THR A 267 6.28 10.12 -20.83
C THR A 267 7.24 10.95 -19.98
N LYS A 268 6.84 12.13 -19.48
CA LYS A 268 7.71 12.94 -18.62
C LYS A 268 7.92 12.27 -17.27
N GLU A 269 6.84 11.76 -16.67
CA GLU A 269 6.89 11.04 -15.39
C GLU A 269 7.68 9.73 -15.52
N GLU A 270 7.45 8.96 -16.59
CA GLU A 270 8.21 7.74 -16.90
C GLU A 270 9.71 8.01 -17.06
N ASN A 271 10.07 9.10 -17.75
CA ASN A 271 11.47 9.49 -17.90
C ASN A 271 12.13 9.82 -16.55
N VAL A 272 11.42 10.48 -15.64
CA VAL A 272 11.93 10.77 -14.29
C VAL A 272 12.13 9.47 -13.50
N ILE A 273 11.15 8.58 -13.52
CA ILE A 273 11.22 7.27 -12.84
C ILE A 273 12.43 6.48 -13.38
N LYS A 274 12.53 6.35 -14.71
CA LYS A 274 13.64 5.65 -15.36
C LYS A 274 15.01 6.28 -15.04
N ARG A 275 15.08 7.61 -14.97
CA ARG A 275 16.34 8.28 -14.64
C ARG A 275 16.81 7.99 -13.22
N ILE A 276 15.89 7.97 -12.26
CA ILE A 276 16.20 7.57 -10.87
C ILE A 276 16.62 6.10 -10.81
N ASP A 277 15.94 5.25 -11.58
CA ASP A 277 16.25 3.84 -11.70
C ASP A 277 17.70 3.59 -12.15
N GLU A 278 18.15 4.31 -13.18
CA GLU A 278 19.52 4.28 -13.72
C GLU A 278 20.58 4.83 -12.75
N LEU A 279 20.23 5.85 -11.97
CA LEU A 279 21.16 6.54 -11.06
C LEU A 279 21.16 6.00 -9.62
N SER A 280 20.29 5.03 -9.32
CA SER A 280 20.02 4.56 -7.96
C SER A 280 21.29 4.15 -7.20
N ILE A 281 22.16 3.35 -7.83
CA ILE A 281 23.41 2.88 -7.21
C ILE A 281 24.41 4.01 -7.00
N SER A 282 24.56 4.92 -7.98
CA SER A 282 25.46 6.07 -7.82
C SER A 282 25.01 7.00 -6.70
N LEU A 283 23.71 7.31 -6.64
CA LEU A 283 23.12 8.16 -5.60
C LEU A 283 23.33 7.55 -4.21
N TYR A 284 23.09 6.24 -4.07
CA TYR A 284 23.34 5.53 -2.82
C TYR A 284 24.81 5.64 -2.37
N ASN A 285 25.75 5.40 -3.28
CA ASN A 285 27.17 5.44 -2.97
C ASN A 285 27.64 6.85 -2.58
N ASP A 286 27.12 7.88 -3.24
CA ASP A 286 27.47 9.27 -2.93
C ASP A 286 26.94 9.67 -1.55
N ILE A 287 25.66 9.38 -1.25
CA ILE A 287 25.08 9.64 0.07
C ILE A 287 25.82 8.86 1.16
N ARG A 288 26.17 7.60 0.90
CA ARG A 288 26.94 6.78 1.84
C ARG A 288 28.32 7.39 2.11
N LYS A 289 29.06 7.83 1.09
CA LYS A 289 30.35 8.49 1.26
C LYS A 289 30.23 9.75 2.09
N ASP A 290 29.19 10.56 1.87
CA ASP A 290 28.94 11.76 2.65
C ASP A 290 28.66 11.45 4.13
N LEU A 291 27.94 10.36 4.42
CA LEU A 291 27.69 9.90 5.78
C LEU A 291 28.95 9.36 6.48
N ILE A 292 29.85 8.70 5.74
CA ILE A 292 31.16 8.26 6.25
C ILE A 292 32.04 9.48 6.54
N ASN A 293 32.12 10.41 5.59
CA ASN A 293 32.93 11.63 5.71
C ASN A 293 32.46 12.54 6.85
N SER A 294 31.16 12.52 7.17
CA SER A 294 30.58 13.23 8.31
C SER A 294 30.67 12.47 9.64
N GLY A 295 31.21 11.24 9.64
CA GLY A 295 31.38 10.42 10.84
C GLY A 295 30.07 9.85 11.41
N ILE A 296 28.99 9.88 10.63
CA ILE A 296 27.67 9.38 11.06
C ILE A 296 27.64 7.84 11.03
N ILE A 297 28.38 7.24 10.09
CA ILE A 297 28.55 5.79 9.98
C ILE A 297 30.03 5.46 9.87
N GLU A 298 30.45 4.37 10.51
CA GLU A 298 31.80 3.84 10.36
C GLU A 298 31.92 3.11 9.01
N ASP A 299 33.10 3.18 8.38
CA ASP A 299 33.37 2.44 7.15
C ASP A 299 33.63 0.95 7.46
N ASN A 300 32.56 0.26 7.86
CA ASN A 300 32.61 -1.15 8.26
C ASN A 300 32.46 -2.10 7.06
N PHE A 301 32.55 -1.58 5.83
CA PHE A 301 32.58 -2.41 4.63
C PHE A 301 34.02 -2.55 4.14
N VAL A 302 34.56 -3.75 4.37
CA VAL A 302 35.63 -4.32 3.55
C VAL A 302 35.10 -4.31 2.13
N THR A 303 35.42 -3.24 1.40
CA THR A 303 35.56 -3.37 -0.04
C THR A 303 36.48 -4.58 -0.23
N ASN A 304 36.10 -5.54 -1.07
CA ASN A 304 37.09 -6.37 -1.76
C ASN A 304 37.93 -5.40 -2.61
N LYS A 305 38.71 -4.51 -1.96
CA LYS A 305 39.96 -4.01 -2.46
C LYS A 305 40.71 -5.30 -2.74
N THR A 306 40.89 -5.56 -4.02
CA THR A 306 41.95 -6.38 -4.56
C THR A 306 43.04 -6.52 -3.51
N VAL A 307 43.04 -7.66 -2.82
CA VAL A 307 44.12 -8.01 -1.92
C VAL A 307 45.33 -7.97 -2.82
N LYS A 308 46.17 -6.95 -2.63
CA LYS A 308 47.56 -7.06 -3.05
C LYS A 308 48.04 -8.32 -2.36
N GLU A 309 48.27 -9.36 -3.14
CA GLU A 309 48.86 -10.62 -2.71
C GLU A 309 50.15 -10.29 -1.95
N ASN A 310 50.06 -10.20 -0.63
CA ASN A 310 51.19 -10.44 0.23
C ASN A 310 51.19 -11.94 0.43
N TYR A 311 52.03 -12.60 -0.36
CA TYR A 311 52.46 -13.97 -0.12
C TYR A 311 53.15 -14.01 1.24
N ASP A 312 52.43 -14.46 2.26
CA ASP A 312 52.96 -15.20 3.39
C ASP A 312 51.81 -15.53 4.33
N THR A 313 51.28 -16.75 4.25
CA THR A 313 50.91 -17.56 5.42
C THR A 313 50.45 -18.96 5.01
N ASP A 314 51.32 -19.92 5.35
CA ASP A 314 51.09 -21.27 5.86
C ASP A 314 49.93 -22.11 5.29
N GLY A 315 50.28 -23.15 4.52
CA GLY A 315 49.36 -24.07 3.82
C GLY A 315 48.41 -24.88 4.73
N ILE A 316 48.52 -24.75 6.05
CA ILE A 316 47.61 -25.39 7.03
C ILE A 316 46.25 -24.69 7.05
N GLU A 317 46.20 -23.37 6.84
CA GLU A 317 44.94 -22.60 6.85
C GLU A 317 44.06 -22.92 5.62
N HIS A 318 44.70 -23.34 4.53
CA HIS A 318 44.03 -23.76 3.29
C HIS A 318 43.41 -25.17 3.39
N ILE A 319 43.90 -26.01 4.32
CA ILE A 319 43.36 -27.36 4.58
C ILE A 319 42.19 -27.30 5.55
N ILE A 320 42.23 -26.43 6.56
CA ILE A 320 41.16 -26.29 7.56
C ILE A 320 39.87 -25.71 6.94
N ASN A 321 39.99 -24.85 5.92
CA ASN A 321 38.85 -24.24 5.25
C ASN A 321 38.36 -24.99 3.99
N TYR A 322 38.96 -26.14 3.66
CA TYR A 322 38.56 -26.94 2.51
C TYR A 322 37.45 -27.92 2.87
N TYR A 323 36.19 -27.47 2.84
CA TYR A 323 35.04 -28.38 2.77
C TYR A 323 34.80 -28.77 1.30
N PRO A 324 34.92 -30.06 0.92
CA PRO A 324 34.61 -30.50 -0.43
C PRO A 324 33.09 -30.39 -0.66
N LYS A 325 32.67 -29.69 -1.72
CA LYS A 325 31.29 -29.76 -2.22
C LYS A 325 31.15 -31.03 -3.07
N ILE A 326 30.33 -31.97 -2.62
CA ILE A 326 29.86 -33.08 -3.45
C ILE A 326 28.78 -32.50 -4.38
N ASN A 327 29.09 -32.42 -5.67
CA ASN A 327 28.08 -32.25 -6.72
C ASN A 327 27.43 -33.62 -6.94
N ASN A 328 26.13 -33.76 -6.66
CA ASN A 328 25.33 -34.85 -7.19
C ASN A 328 23.95 -34.31 -7.55
N ASP A 329 23.81 -33.87 -8.79
CA ASP A 329 22.54 -33.99 -9.47
C ASP A 329 22.34 -35.46 -9.88
N LEU A 330 21.07 -35.89 -9.82
CA LEU A 330 20.42 -37.02 -10.52
C LEU A 330 20.01 -38.30 -9.73
N ILE A 331 18.67 -38.40 -9.55
CA ILE A 331 17.77 -39.56 -9.70
C ILE A 331 17.35 -40.35 -8.43
N TYR A 332 16.08 -40.27 -8.00
CA TYR A 332 14.95 -41.21 -8.27
C TYR A 332 13.70 -40.83 -7.43
N ARG A 333 12.48 -40.97 -7.99
CA ARG A 333 11.17 -40.75 -7.33
C ARG A 333 10.75 -41.95 -6.45
N SER A 334 9.96 -41.73 -5.38
CA SER A 334 8.53 -42.10 -5.33
C SER A 334 7.84 -41.90 -3.95
N THR A 335 6.59 -41.42 -4.06
CA THR A 335 5.37 -41.67 -3.25
C THR A 335 5.22 -41.30 -1.76
N ILE A 336 4.30 -40.33 -1.54
CA ILE A 336 3.13 -40.29 -0.63
C ILE A 336 3.37 -40.48 0.89
N GLU A 337 3.10 -39.42 1.67
CA GLU A 337 2.02 -39.34 2.70
C GLU A 337 2.06 -37.95 3.41
N GLN A 338 0.92 -37.25 3.44
CA GLN A 338 0.54 -36.33 4.52
C GLN A 338 -0.37 -37.12 5.49
N PRO A 339 -0.65 -36.73 6.75
CA PRO A 339 -0.54 -35.39 7.34
C PRO A 339 0.00 -35.34 8.79
N GLN A 340 0.28 -34.14 9.33
CA GLN A 340 -0.29 -33.68 10.60
C GLN A 340 0.07 -32.22 10.95
N LEU A 341 -0.96 -31.55 11.47
CA LEU A 341 -0.96 -30.24 12.11
C LEU A 341 0.00 -30.17 13.29
N LEU A 342 0.70 -29.05 13.43
CA LEU A 342 1.09 -28.51 14.74
C LEU A 342 1.05 -26.98 14.70
N GLN A 343 0.10 -26.44 15.46
CA GLN A 343 0.11 -25.07 15.95
C GLN A 343 1.37 -24.84 16.78
N GLY A 344 1.99 -23.68 16.59
CA GLY A 344 3.10 -23.23 17.43
C GLY A 344 3.49 -21.82 17.04
N GLN A 345 3.00 -20.84 17.80
CA GLN A 345 3.51 -19.47 17.76
C GLN A 345 5.03 -19.50 17.90
N LYS A 346 5.73 -18.99 16.89
CA LYS A 346 7.08 -18.45 17.04
C LYS A 346 7.09 -17.08 16.39
N GLU A 347 7.28 -16.08 17.22
CA GLU A 347 7.73 -14.74 16.83
C GLU A 347 9.04 -14.91 16.05
N ASN A 348 8.95 -14.89 14.73
CA ASN A 348 10.13 -14.74 13.89
C ASN A 348 10.37 -13.24 13.73
N ASN A 349 11.35 -12.73 14.47
CA ASN A 349 12.06 -11.52 14.05
C ASN A 349 12.74 -11.83 12.71
N ILE A 350 12.03 -11.57 11.61
CA ILE A 350 12.60 -11.63 10.27
C ILE A 350 13.49 -10.40 10.14
N ILE A 351 14.79 -10.61 10.32
CA ILE A 351 15.81 -9.60 10.01
C ILE A 351 15.80 -9.43 8.49
N LYS A 352 15.24 -8.33 8.01
CA LYS A 352 15.30 -7.97 6.60
C LYS A 352 16.71 -7.50 6.25
N TYR A 353 17.31 -8.04 5.19
CA TYR A 353 18.65 -7.67 4.73
C TYR A 353 18.56 -6.64 3.60
N ILE A 354 19.57 -5.78 3.43
CA ILE A 354 19.66 -4.93 2.23
C ILE A 354 20.46 -5.70 1.18
N ASN A 355 19.91 -5.83 -0.03
CA ASN A 355 20.59 -6.49 -1.14
C ASN A 355 21.01 -5.47 -2.21
N TYR A 356 22.28 -5.55 -2.61
CA TYR A 356 22.90 -4.70 -3.62
C TYR A 356 23.05 -5.52 -4.90
N LYS A 357 22.09 -5.41 -5.82
CA LYS A 357 22.23 -5.96 -7.18
C LYS A 357 21.94 -4.90 -8.21
#